data_AF-A0A1Z2XUN8-F1
#
_entry.id   AF-A0A1Z2XUN8-F1
#
_cell.length_a   1.000
_cell.length_b   1.000
_cell.length_c   1.000
_cell.angle_alpha   90.00
_cell.angle_beta   90.00
_cell.angle_gamma   90.00
#
_symmetry.space_group_name_H-M   'P 1'
#
loop_
_entity.id
_entity.type
_entity.pdbx_description
1 polymer ?
#
loop_
_entity_poly.entity_id
_entity_poly.type
_entity_poly.pdbx_seq_one_letter_code
_entity_poly.pdbx_strand_id
1 'polypeptide(L)'
;MIVINQNCYQPLREARIEQGLTQRELGRRSGIPYHTIKGYERGRNTPSARRLRTLAEALGVEECCPMPPQCPAVSERNELLEKYMDLPGYIIRQNWTLVVATGMEVEDVRQELLLRGLQAIETYDPNAGASLRTHLNIAMQYQLMKLARAASSRGMTDVPHGVRVTFCSVEVMRENGFELEG
;
A
#
# COMPACT_ATOMS: atom_id res chain seq x y z
N MET A 1 5.80 1.92 -15.21
CA MET A 1 6.01 2.25 -13.78
C MET A 1 4.89 3.19 -13.35
N ILE A 2 3.77 2.64 -12.87
CA ILE A 2 2.60 3.43 -12.47
C ILE A 2 2.87 3.98 -11.08
N VAL A 3 3.02 5.30 -10.97
CA VAL A 3 3.19 5.99 -9.69
C VAL A 3 1.81 5.99 -9.02
N ILE A 4 1.68 5.23 -7.94
CA ILE A 4 0.50 5.25 -7.06
C ILE A 4 0.47 6.65 -6.44
N ASN A 5 -0.46 7.49 -6.89
CA ASN A 5 -0.59 8.87 -6.44
C ASN A 5 -1.20 8.89 -5.03
N GLN A 6 -0.36 8.67 -4.01
CA GLN A 6 -0.72 8.86 -2.60
C GLN A 6 -0.78 10.36 -2.29
N ASN A 7 -1.83 11.06 -2.70
CA ASN A 7 -1.88 12.52 -2.54
C ASN A 7 -2.66 13.00 -1.31
N CYS A 8 -2.51 12.32 -0.17
CA CYS A 8 -2.91 12.87 1.13
C CYS A 8 -2.08 14.10 1.55
N TYR A 9 -1.09 14.53 0.75
CA TYR A 9 -0.26 15.72 0.96
C TYR A 9 -0.54 16.86 -0.04
N GLN A 10 -1.64 16.80 -0.79
CA GLN A 10 -2.19 17.97 -1.48
C GLN A 10 -2.36 19.17 -0.54
N PRO A 11 -2.94 19.00 0.67
CA PRO A 11 -3.07 20.11 1.63
C PRO A 11 -1.72 20.72 2.05
N LEU A 12 -0.66 19.91 2.15
CA LEU A 12 0.69 20.39 2.47
C LEU A 12 1.23 21.28 1.34
N ARG A 13 1.02 20.88 0.08
CA ARG A 13 1.44 21.64 -1.09
C ARG A 13 0.63 22.93 -1.22
N GLU A 14 -0.67 22.86 -0.99
CA GLU A 14 -1.60 24.00 -1.04
C GLU A 14 -1.25 25.04 0.03
N ALA A 15 -1.12 24.63 1.30
CA ALA A 15 -0.72 25.50 2.39
C ALA A 15 0.64 26.18 2.13
N ARG A 16 1.59 25.45 1.53
CA ARG A 16 2.88 26.02 1.13
C ARG A 16 2.73 27.10 0.06
N ILE A 17 1.88 26.88 -0.94
CA ILE A 17 1.64 27.84 -2.05
C ILE A 17 0.90 29.07 -1.52
N GLU A 18 -0.08 28.88 -0.65
CA GLU A 18 -0.86 29.96 -0.04
C GLU A 18 0.01 30.90 0.80
N GLN A 19 1.03 30.36 1.46
CA GLN A 19 2.05 31.15 2.15
C GLN A 19 3.20 31.65 1.26
N GLY A 20 3.14 31.42 -0.06
CA GLY A 20 4.16 31.86 -1.01
C GLY A 20 5.54 31.21 -0.79
N LEU A 21 5.61 30.09 -0.09
CA LEU A 21 6.86 29.43 0.27
C LEU A 21 7.36 28.52 -0.84
N THR A 22 8.67 28.53 -1.08
CA THR A 22 9.29 27.49 -1.91
C THR A 22 9.51 26.22 -1.09
N GLN A 23 9.63 25.06 -1.74
CA GLN A 23 9.95 23.80 -1.04
C GLN A 23 11.27 23.87 -0.26
N ARG A 24 12.24 24.66 -0.75
CA ARG A 24 13.51 24.92 -0.05
C ARG A 24 13.31 25.78 1.19
N GLU A 25 12.44 26.77 1.11
CA GLU A 25 12.14 27.67 2.20
C GLU A 25 11.33 26.97 3.31
N LEU A 26 10.34 26.15 2.93
CA LEU A 26 9.65 25.26 3.87
C LEU A 26 10.64 24.30 4.55
N GLY A 27 11.64 23.81 3.81
CA GLY A 27 12.68 22.95 4.37
C GLY A 27 13.59 23.66 5.37
N ARG A 28 13.94 24.92 5.13
CA ARG A 28 14.68 25.73 6.09
C ARG A 28 13.87 25.99 7.35
N ARG A 29 12.59 26.35 7.21
CA ARG A 29 11.70 26.64 8.35
C ARG A 29 11.38 25.42 9.20
N SER A 30 11.15 24.27 8.57
CA SER A 30 10.82 23.01 9.26
C SER A 30 12.04 22.18 9.66
N GLY A 31 13.26 22.55 9.24
CA GLY A 31 14.45 21.72 9.43
C GLY A 31 14.44 20.41 8.64
N ILE A 32 13.52 20.25 7.68
CA ILE A 32 13.40 19.05 6.85
C ILE A 32 14.10 19.30 5.50
N PRO A 33 14.98 18.39 5.03
CA PRO A 33 15.63 18.57 3.75
C PRO A 33 14.65 18.70 2.58
N TYR A 34 14.97 19.59 1.63
CA TYR A 34 14.18 19.84 0.43
C TYR A 34 13.72 18.57 -0.30
N HIS A 35 14.61 17.59 -0.46
CA HIS A 35 14.30 16.35 -1.17
C HIS A 35 13.25 15.49 -0.42
N THR A 36 13.22 15.60 0.91
CA THR A 36 12.22 14.93 1.75
C THR A 36 10.85 15.58 1.57
N ILE A 37 10.77 16.92 1.59
CA ILE A 37 9.54 17.67 1.31
C ILE A 37 9.02 17.38 -0.10
N LYS A 38 9.92 17.39 -1.09
CA LYS A 38 9.60 17.00 -2.47
C LYS A 38 9.06 15.57 -2.56
N GLY A 39 9.53 14.67 -1.69
CA GLY A 39 9.05 13.30 -1.56
C GLY A 39 7.67 13.23 -0.92
N TYR A 40 7.42 14.05 0.11
CA TYR A 40 6.12 14.17 0.78
C TYR A 40 5.05 14.73 -0.16
N GLU A 41 5.31 15.84 -0.84
CA GLU A 41 4.39 16.44 -1.83
C GLU A 41 4.12 15.56 -3.05
N ARG A 42 4.91 14.51 -3.25
CA ARG A 42 4.72 13.51 -4.33
C ARG A 42 4.16 12.19 -3.82
N GLY A 43 3.86 12.06 -2.52
CA GLY A 43 3.37 10.81 -1.93
C GLY A 43 4.39 9.67 -1.96
N ARG A 44 5.68 9.95 -2.09
CA ARG A 44 6.72 8.88 -2.07
C ARG A 44 7.04 8.41 -0.66
N ASN A 45 6.93 9.31 0.31
CA ASN A 45 7.26 9.06 1.70
C ASN A 45 6.14 9.60 2.59
N THR A 46 5.89 8.94 3.71
CA THR A 46 4.96 9.38 4.75
C THR A 46 5.76 10.07 5.87
N PRO A 47 5.49 11.34 6.24
CA PRO A 47 6.12 11.97 7.38
C PRO A 47 5.64 11.29 8.67
N SER A 48 6.57 11.04 9.60
CA SER A 48 6.23 10.64 10.97
C SER A 48 5.39 11.72 11.65
N ALA A 49 4.59 11.35 12.66
CA ALA A 49 3.81 12.30 13.47
C ALA A 49 4.63 13.52 13.94
N ARG A 50 5.87 13.31 14.43
CA ARG A 50 6.78 14.39 14.84
C ARG A 50 7.06 15.40 13.71
N ARG A 51 7.29 14.91 12.49
CA ARG A 51 7.57 15.75 11.32
C ARG A 51 6.32 16.46 10.81
N LEU A 52 5.14 15.87 10.98
CA LEU A 52 3.88 16.54 10.69
C LEU A 52 3.71 17.76 11.59
N ARG A 53 3.99 17.64 12.89
CA ARG A 53 3.96 18.79 13.82
C ARG A 53 4.90 19.91 13.38
N THR A 54 6.16 19.56 13.09
CA THR A 54 7.16 20.55 12.66
C THR A 54 6.79 21.22 11.33
N LEU A 55 6.11 20.52 10.43
CA LEU A 55 5.59 21.09 9.19
C LEU A 55 4.38 22.01 9.45
N ALA A 56 3.46 21.62 10.34
CA ALA A 56 2.30 22.43 10.73
C ALA A 56 2.74 23.74 11.41
N GLU A 57 3.68 23.66 12.35
CA GLU A 57 4.32 24.81 13.00
C GLU A 57 5.01 25.73 11.97
N ALA A 58 5.80 25.17 11.06
CA ALA A 58 6.50 25.94 10.03
C ALA A 58 5.55 26.63 9.02
N LEU A 59 4.35 26.08 8.85
CA LEU A 59 3.28 26.64 8.04
C LEU A 59 2.31 27.50 8.85
N GLY A 60 2.50 27.67 10.17
CA GLY A 60 1.60 28.47 11.01
C GLY A 60 0.14 28.01 10.97
N VAL A 61 -0.09 26.74 10.63
CA VAL A 61 -1.41 26.12 10.67
C VAL A 61 -1.51 25.52 12.06
N GLU A 62 -2.43 26.02 12.91
CA GLU A 62 -2.77 25.32 14.14
C GLU A 62 -3.11 23.87 13.79
N GLU A 63 -2.74 22.89 14.64
CA GLU A 63 -3.09 21.47 14.47
C GLU A 63 -4.63 21.26 14.56
N CYS A 64 -5.39 21.99 13.77
CA CYS A 64 -6.73 21.62 13.42
C CYS A 64 -6.54 20.42 12.51
N CYS A 65 -6.97 19.26 12.98
CA CYS A 65 -7.25 18.16 12.09
C CYS A 65 -8.66 18.41 11.53
N PRO A 66 -8.84 19.07 10.36
CA PRO A 66 -9.80 18.53 9.44
C PRO A 66 -9.05 17.38 8.76
N MET A 67 -9.49 16.16 9.06
CA MET A 67 -9.36 15.07 8.09
C MET A 67 -9.65 15.68 6.71
N PRO A 68 -8.74 15.57 5.71
CA PRO A 68 -9.00 16.15 4.41
C PRO A 68 -10.35 15.60 3.92
N PRO A 69 -11.32 16.44 3.51
CA PRO A 69 -12.54 15.98 2.88
C PRO A 69 -12.18 15.56 1.45
N GLN A 70 -11.51 14.42 1.35
CA GLN A 70 -11.24 13.71 0.10
C GLN A 70 -11.61 12.22 0.24
N CYS A 71 -11.83 11.73 1.47
CA CYS A 71 -12.56 10.50 1.65
C CYS A 71 -14.01 10.78 1.27
N PRO A 72 -14.56 10.18 0.19
CA PRO A 72 -16.00 10.13 0.03
C PRO A 72 -16.61 9.66 1.35
N ALA A 73 -17.79 10.18 1.70
CA ALA A 73 -18.49 9.69 2.90
C ALA A 73 -18.52 8.15 2.85
N VAL A 74 -18.45 7.47 4.00
CA VAL A 74 -18.35 6.00 4.05
C VAL A 74 -19.40 5.35 3.12
N SER A 75 -20.60 5.92 3.05
CA SER A 75 -21.66 5.53 2.12
C SER A 75 -21.29 5.69 0.65
N GLU A 76 -20.81 6.86 0.22
CA GLU A 76 -20.43 7.14 -1.18
C GLU A 76 -19.28 6.24 -1.64
N ARG A 77 -18.29 5.99 -0.78
CA ARG A 77 -17.20 5.04 -1.06
C ARG A 77 -17.74 3.62 -1.30
N ASN A 78 -18.65 3.18 -0.44
CA ASN A 78 -19.24 1.85 -0.51
C ASN A 78 -20.12 1.72 -1.77
N GLU A 79 -20.91 2.75 -2.10
CA GLU A 79 -21.69 2.82 -3.35
C GLU A 79 -20.80 2.76 -4.61
N LEU A 80 -19.63 3.40 -4.58
CA LEU A 80 -18.67 3.33 -5.67
C LEU A 80 -18.07 1.92 -5.80
N LEU A 81 -17.74 1.26 -4.69
CA LEU A 81 -17.20 -0.10 -4.71
C LEU A 81 -18.25 -1.12 -5.17
N GLU A 82 -19.50 -0.94 -4.79
CA GLU A 82 -20.61 -1.84 -5.12
C GLU A 82 -20.74 -2.05 -6.64
N LYS A 83 -20.46 -1.01 -7.44
CA LYS A 83 -20.44 -1.04 -8.92
C LYS A 83 -19.38 -1.98 -9.51
N TYR A 84 -18.41 -2.44 -8.72
CA TYR A 84 -17.27 -3.26 -9.16
C TYR A 84 -17.11 -4.54 -8.33
N MET A 85 -18.17 -5.01 -7.67
CA MET A 85 -18.14 -6.24 -6.85
C MET A 85 -17.88 -7.52 -7.64
N ASP A 86 -18.03 -7.49 -8.97
CA ASP A 86 -17.68 -8.58 -9.90
C ASP A 86 -16.16 -8.71 -10.13
N LEU A 87 -15.42 -7.60 -9.96
CA LEU A 87 -14.01 -7.50 -10.31
C LEU A 87 -13.10 -8.45 -9.52
N PRO A 88 -13.25 -8.64 -8.19
CA PRO A 88 -12.47 -9.64 -7.45
C PRO A 88 -12.65 -11.05 -8.01
N GLY A 89 -13.88 -11.43 -8.39
CA GLY A 89 -14.16 -12.74 -8.98
C GLY A 89 -13.44 -12.94 -10.32
N TYR A 90 -13.38 -11.88 -11.15
CA TYR A 90 -12.59 -11.89 -12.37
C TYR A 90 -11.09 -12.03 -12.10
N ILE A 91 -10.55 -11.25 -11.15
CA ILE A 91 -9.12 -11.29 -10.79
C ILE A 91 -8.71 -12.67 -10.26
N ILE A 92 -9.49 -13.24 -9.34
CA ILE A 92 -9.27 -14.56 -8.75
C ILE A 92 -9.22 -15.62 -9.86
N ARG A 93 -10.19 -15.61 -10.77
CA ARG A 93 -10.26 -16.57 -11.88
C ARG A 93 -9.05 -16.47 -12.81
N GLN A 94 -8.62 -15.25 -13.15
CA GLN A 94 -7.48 -15.03 -14.05
C GLN A 94 -6.13 -15.36 -13.39
N ASN A 95 -6.05 -15.33 -12.06
CA ASN A 95 -4.81 -15.45 -11.30
C ASN A 95 -4.84 -16.63 -10.31
N TRP A 96 -5.53 -17.72 -10.66
CA TRP A 96 -5.76 -18.85 -9.76
C TRP A 96 -4.47 -19.39 -9.12
N THR A 97 -3.38 -19.50 -9.89
CA THR A 97 -2.08 -19.95 -9.37
C THR A 97 -1.55 -19.06 -8.24
N LEU A 98 -1.73 -17.74 -8.33
CA LEU A 98 -1.35 -16.82 -7.25
C LEU A 98 -2.26 -16.94 -6.04
N VAL A 99 -3.56 -17.16 -6.26
CA VAL A 99 -4.55 -17.41 -5.19
C VAL A 99 -4.13 -18.65 -4.40
N VAL A 100 -3.85 -19.76 -5.07
CA VAL A 100 -3.36 -20.99 -4.41
C VAL A 100 -2.05 -20.73 -3.66
N ALA A 101 -1.12 -19.98 -4.25
CA ALA A 101 0.16 -19.64 -3.62
C ALA A 101 0.01 -18.80 -2.34
N THR A 102 -1.10 -18.11 -2.13
CA THR A 102 -1.37 -17.40 -0.86
C THR A 102 -1.59 -18.35 0.31
N GLY A 103 -2.05 -19.59 0.06
CA GLY A 103 -2.47 -20.53 1.10
C GLY A 103 -3.70 -20.06 1.91
N MET A 104 -4.46 -19.09 1.39
CA MET A 104 -5.66 -18.54 2.02
C MET A 104 -6.93 -19.14 1.42
N GLU A 105 -8.03 -19.12 2.17
CA GLU A 105 -9.36 -19.42 1.63
C GLU A 105 -9.73 -18.39 0.55
N VAL A 106 -10.44 -18.83 -0.49
CA VAL A 106 -10.79 -17.98 -1.64
C VAL A 106 -11.59 -16.76 -1.20
N GLU A 107 -12.43 -16.95 -0.19
CA GLU A 107 -13.26 -15.90 0.39
C GLU A 107 -12.43 -14.86 1.16
N ASP A 108 -11.38 -15.27 1.87
CA ASP A 108 -10.46 -14.36 2.54
C ASP A 108 -9.67 -13.53 1.52
N VAL A 109 -9.22 -14.16 0.43
CA VAL A 109 -8.58 -13.46 -0.68
C VAL A 109 -9.54 -12.43 -1.28
N ARG A 110 -10.80 -12.81 -1.52
CA ARG A 110 -11.84 -11.90 -2.03
C ARG A 110 -12.03 -10.68 -1.11
N GLN A 111 -12.08 -10.89 0.20
CA GLN A 111 -12.21 -9.83 1.19
C GLN A 111 -11.00 -8.89 1.19
N GLU A 112 -9.78 -9.43 1.14
CA GLU A 112 -8.55 -8.63 1.02
C GLU A 112 -8.52 -7.77 -0.25
N LEU A 113 -8.97 -8.32 -1.39
CA LEU A 113 -9.08 -7.57 -2.63
C LEU A 113 -10.11 -6.43 -2.49
N LEU A 114 -11.26 -6.68 -1.88
CA LEU A 114 -12.28 -5.64 -1.65
C LEU A 114 -11.78 -4.54 -0.71
N LEU A 115 -11.12 -4.91 0.39
CA LEU A 115 -10.50 -3.95 1.31
C LEU A 115 -9.47 -3.08 0.57
N ARG A 116 -8.66 -3.69 -0.29
CA ARG A 116 -7.68 -2.95 -1.09
C ARG A 116 -8.34 -2.03 -2.12
N GLY A 117 -9.44 -2.47 -2.74
CA GLY A 117 -10.23 -1.67 -3.66
C GLY A 117 -10.84 -0.44 -2.97
N LEU A 118 -11.38 -0.64 -1.79
CA LEU A 118 -11.95 0.40 -0.94
C LEU A 118 -10.91 1.48 -0.57
N GLN A 119 -9.70 1.06 -0.17
CA GLN A 119 -8.57 1.97 0.04
C GLN A 119 -8.11 2.66 -1.27
N ALA A 120 -8.25 2.00 -2.42
CA ALA A 120 -7.88 2.59 -3.70
C ALA A 120 -8.84 3.73 -4.11
N ILE A 121 -10.14 3.60 -3.78
CA ILE A 121 -11.15 4.66 -4.01
C ILE A 121 -10.76 5.93 -3.27
N GLU A 122 -10.31 5.81 -2.02
CA GLU A 122 -9.89 6.95 -1.19
C GLU A 122 -8.71 7.73 -1.80
N THR A 123 -7.94 7.10 -2.70
CA THR A 123 -6.77 7.71 -3.37
C THR A 123 -6.97 7.96 -4.87
N TYR A 124 -8.19 7.76 -5.38
CA TYR A 124 -8.45 7.85 -6.82
C TYR A 124 -8.55 9.30 -7.30
N ASP A 125 -7.77 9.63 -8.33
CA ASP A 125 -7.81 10.93 -9.02
C ASP A 125 -8.38 10.76 -10.44
N PRO A 126 -9.59 11.25 -10.73
CA PRO A 126 -10.19 11.17 -12.06
C PRO A 126 -9.38 11.89 -13.15
N ASN A 127 -8.58 12.89 -12.80
CA ASN A 127 -7.78 13.66 -13.76
C ASN A 127 -6.46 12.97 -14.13
N ALA A 128 -6.10 11.88 -13.44
CA ALA A 128 -4.90 11.10 -13.72
C ALA A 128 -5.02 10.23 -14.99
N GLY A 129 -6.19 10.22 -15.64
CA GLY A 129 -6.41 9.60 -16.97
C GLY A 129 -6.73 8.11 -16.98
N ALA A 130 -6.60 7.41 -15.85
CA ALA A 130 -7.07 6.03 -15.70
C ALA A 130 -8.51 6.00 -15.17
N SER A 131 -9.36 5.12 -15.71
CA SER A 131 -10.70 4.92 -15.15
C SER A 131 -10.64 4.27 -13.76
N LEU A 132 -11.68 4.51 -12.95
CA LEU A 132 -11.79 3.91 -11.61
C LEU A 132 -11.65 2.39 -11.66
N ARG A 133 -12.34 1.71 -12.60
CA ARG A 133 -12.22 0.26 -12.79
C ARG A 133 -10.78 -0.20 -12.98
N THR A 134 -10.02 0.51 -13.83
CA THR A 134 -8.61 0.20 -14.08
C THR A 134 -7.76 0.41 -12.84
N HIS A 135 -8.01 1.50 -12.10
CA HIS A 135 -7.32 1.79 -10.85
C HIS A 135 -7.57 0.70 -9.80
N LEU A 136 -8.83 0.28 -9.61
CA LEU A 136 -9.21 -0.80 -8.71
C LEU A 136 -8.56 -2.13 -9.12
N ASN A 137 -8.61 -2.48 -10.41
CA ASN A 137 -8.04 -3.72 -10.92
C ASN A 137 -6.54 -3.81 -10.61
N ILE A 138 -5.78 -2.75 -10.93
CA ILE A 138 -4.33 -2.69 -10.67
C ILE A 138 -4.06 -2.81 -9.16
N ALA A 139 -4.80 -2.07 -8.32
CA ALA A 139 -4.62 -2.08 -6.88
C ALA A 139 -4.87 -3.48 -6.28
N MET A 140 -5.97 -4.14 -6.67
CA MET A 140 -6.32 -5.48 -6.23
C MET A 140 -5.33 -6.53 -6.72
N GLN A 141 -4.97 -6.53 -8.02
CA GLN A 141 -3.97 -7.46 -8.56
C GLN A 141 -2.62 -7.36 -7.86
N TYR A 142 -2.16 -6.14 -7.58
CA TYR A 142 -0.92 -5.94 -6.84
C TYR A 142 -1.00 -6.46 -5.40
N GLN A 143 -2.16 -6.31 -4.73
CA GLN A 143 -2.38 -6.89 -3.41
C GLN A 143 -2.33 -8.43 -3.45
N LEU A 144 -2.95 -9.07 -4.45
CA LEU A 144 -2.84 -10.52 -4.62
C LEU A 144 -1.38 -10.97 -4.75
N MET A 145 -0.59 -10.27 -5.58
CA MET A 145 0.85 -10.55 -5.72
C MET A 145 1.59 -10.38 -4.39
N LYS A 146 1.23 -9.36 -3.60
CA LYS A 146 1.83 -9.11 -2.28
C LYS A 146 1.48 -10.22 -1.29
N LEU A 147 0.24 -10.69 -1.25
CA LEU A 147 -0.21 -11.81 -0.41
C LEU A 147 0.52 -13.10 -0.79
N ALA A 148 0.57 -13.42 -2.08
CA ALA A 148 1.29 -14.59 -2.58
C ALA A 148 2.78 -14.54 -2.24
N ARG A 149 3.41 -13.36 -2.37
CA ARG A 149 4.82 -13.17 -1.98
C ARG A 149 5.03 -13.34 -0.47
N ALA A 150 4.13 -12.82 0.36
CA ALA A 150 4.21 -12.97 1.81
C ALA A 150 4.09 -14.45 2.22
N ALA A 151 3.20 -15.22 1.59
CA ALA A 151 3.09 -16.65 1.81
C ALA A 151 4.34 -17.42 1.31
N SER A 152 4.88 -17.00 0.17
CA SER A 152 6.10 -17.58 -0.42
C SER A 152 7.37 -17.34 0.41
N SER A 153 7.37 -16.40 1.37
CA SER A 153 8.49 -16.20 2.30
C SER A 153 8.70 -17.37 3.27
N ARG A 154 7.81 -18.37 3.25
CA ARG A 154 7.98 -19.66 3.94
C ARG A 154 8.68 -20.73 3.08
N GLY A 155 9.13 -20.40 1.88
CA GLY A 155 9.95 -21.26 1.02
C GLY A 155 11.31 -20.63 0.70
N MET A 156 12.33 -21.46 0.47
CA MET A 156 13.61 -21.00 -0.08
C MET A 156 13.39 -20.50 -1.51
N THR A 157 13.46 -19.18 -1.71
CA THR A 157 13.75 -18.58 -3.01
C THR A 157 15.19 -18.87 -3.42
N ASP A 158 15.46 -19.03 -4.72
CA ASP A 158 16.77 -19.41 -5.31
C ASP A 158 17.26 -20.84 -5.04
N VAL A 159 16.35 -21.80 -4.85
CA VAL A 159 16.72 -23.22 -4.89
C VAL A 159 17.23 -23.58 -6.30
N PRO A 160 18.46 -24.11 -6.45
CA PRO A 160 19.00 -24.50 -7.74
C PRO A 160 18.14 -25.56 -8.43
N HIS A 161 18.09 -25.53 -9.76
CA HIS A 161 17.36 -26.51 -10.54
C HIS A 161 17.83 -27.94 -10.21
N GLY A 162 16.89 -28.83 -9.88
CA GLY A 162 17.16 -30.22 -9.50
C GLY A 162 17.28 -30.49 -8.00
N VAL A 163 17.28 -29.47 -7.14
CA VAL A 163 17.31 -29.64 -5.68
C VAL A 163 15.89 -29.82 -5.14
N ARG A 164 15.62 -30.93 -4.46
CA ARG A 164 14.36 -31.17 -3.75
C ARG A 164 14.52 -30.77 -2.28
N VAL A 165 13.91 -29.64 -1.89
CA VAL A 165 13.82 -29.24 -0.49
C VAL A 165 12.76 -30.08 0.20
N THR A 166 13.12 -30.73 1.31
CA THR A 166 12.20 -31.48 2.15
C THR A 166 12.22 -30.84 3.54
N PHE A 167 11.05 -30.55 4.09
CA PHE A 167 10.91 -30.05 5.45
C PHE A 167 10.71 -31.25 6.37
N CYS A 168 11.53 -31.37 7.40
CA CYS A 168 11.41 -32.39 8.43
C CYS A 168 11.29 -31.72 9.79
N SER A 169 10.43 -32.25 10.67
CA SER A 169 10.41 -31.82 12.07
C SER A 169 11.77 -32.12 12.69
N VAL A 170 12.28 -31.15 13.45
CA VAL A 170 13.51 -31.31 14.24
C VAL A 170 13.35 -32.43 15.25
N GLU A 171 12.16 -32.61 15.83
CA GLU A 171 11.88 -33.72 16.75
C GLU A 171 11.99 -35.06 16.04
N VAL A 172 11.36 -35.21 14.87
CA VAL A 172 11.41 -36.45 14.07
C VAL A 172 12.84 -36.78 13.64
N MET A 173 13.67 -35.79 13.33
CA MET A 173 15.08 -36.03 13.00
C MET A 173 15.89 -36.53 14.20
N ARG A 174 15.65 -35.95 15.39
CA ARG A 174 16.27 -36.41 16.63
C ARG A 174 15.84 -37.82 17.01
N GLU A 175 14.56 -38.15 16.86
CA GLU A 175 14.03 -39.51 17.10
C GLU A 175 14.67 -40.54 16.16
N ASN A 176 15.04 -40.13 14.95
CA ASN A 176 15.77 -40.96 13.99
C ASN A 176 17.30 -40.90 14.15
N GLY A 177 17.80 -40.35 15.26
CA GLY A 177 19.23 -40.38 15.62
C GLY A 177 20.09 -39.33 14.94
N PHE A 178 19.51 -38.27 14.35
CA PHE A 178 20.28 -37.14 13.82
C PHE A 178 20.58 -36.11 14.92
N GLU A 179 21.85 -35.76 15.07
CA GLU A 179 22.30 -34.67 15.93
C GLU A 179 22.52 -33.40 15.10
N LEU A 180 21.95 -32.29 15.55
CA LEU A 180 22.17 -30.98 14.93
C LEU A 180 23.37 -30.32 15.60
N GLU A 181 24.45 -30.13 14.86
CA GLU A 181 25.56 -29.30 15.32
C GLU A 181 25.15 -27.81 15.27
N GLY A 182 25.39 -27.10 16.36
CA GLY A 182 25.05 -25.69 16.54
C GLY A 182 26.22 -24.75 16.31
#